data_AF-A0A0N4Y9Z9-F1
#
_entry.id   AF-A0A0N4Y9Z9-F1
#
_cell.length_a   1.000
_cell.length_b   1.000
_cell.length_c   1.000
_cell.angle_alpha   90.00
_cell.angle_beta   90.00
_cell.angle_gamma   90.00
#
_symmetry.space_group_name_H-M   'P 1'
#
loop_
_entity.id
_entity.type
_entity.pdbx_description
1 polymer ?
#
loop_
_entity_poly.entity_id
_entity_poly.type
_entity_poly.pdbx_seq_one_letter_code
_entity_poly.pdbx_strand_id
1 'polypeptide(L)'
;MAHAKRKTRKLRGHVSHGHGRIGKHRKHPGGRGKAGGQHHHRINRDKYHPGLFGKVGMRVFHLNKNHYYCPTVNVDKLWSLVPETIKEQANASKAPVIDCVKAGYFKVLGKGLLPKQPLIVKAKYFSHEAEDKIKAAGGACTLQLALEMALNQEMACVYAALILQDDEVAITGDKIATLLKAANVEFEPFWPGLFAKAVEGVDVKVS
;
A
#
# COMPACT_ATOMS: atom_id res chain seq x y z
N MET A 1 12.52 28.28 -19.64
CA MET A 1 13.36 27.87 -20.78
C MET A 1 14.03 29.08 -21.41
N ALA A 2 15.37 29.09 -21.49
CA ALA A 2 16.11 30.21 -22.07
C ALA A 2 15.72 30.45 -23.55
N HIS A 3 15.36 31.69 -23.89
CA HIS A 3 14.95 32.07 -25.25
C HIS A 3 16.10 32.07 -26.26
N ALA A 4 17.34 32.22 -25.78
CA ALA A 4 18.53 32.35 -26.62
C ALA A 4 18.87 31.08 -27.43
N LYS A 5 18.59 29.89 -26.89
CA LYS A 5 18.95 28.60 -27.52
C LYS A 5 17.84 28.01 -28.41
N ARG A 6 16.75 28.75 -28.66
CA ARG A 6 15.63 28.26 -29.49
C ARG A 6 16.00 28.26 -30.98
N LYS A 7 15.55 27.25 -31.73
CA LYS A 7 15.72 27.14 -33.19
C LYS A 7 15.24 28.40 -33.93
N THR A 8 14.20 29.05 -33.42
CA THR A 8 13.66 30.31 -33.96
C THR A 8 14.72 31.40 -34.09
N ARG A 9 15.72 31.47 -33.19
CA ARG A 9 16.78 32.49 -33.27
C ARG A 9 17.68 32.29 -34.49
N LYS A 10 18.01 31.04 -34.82
CA LYS A 10 18.84 30.68 -35.97
C LYS A 10 18.10 30.84 -37.30
N LEU A 11 16.76 30.79 -37.30
CA LEU A 11 15.94 30.84 -38.50
C LEU A 11 15.46 32.24 -38.89
N ARG A 12 15.79 33.29 -38.12
CA ARG A 12 15.48 34.68 -38.51
C ARG A 12 16.24 35.04 -39.79
N GLY A 13 15.55 35.64 -40.76
CA GLY A 13 16.09 35.93 -42.10
C GLY A 13 15.81 34.83 -43.13
N HIS A 14 15.40 33.63 -42.71
CA HIS A 14 14.94 32.59 -43.65
C HIS A 14 13.46 32.76 -44.00
N VAL A 15 13.14 32.67 -45.30
CA VAL A 15 11.81 32.97 -45.85
C VAL A 15 10.67 32.11 -45.25
N SER A 16 10.90 30.82 -44.99
CA SER A 16 9.82 29.88 -44.60
C SER A 16 9.95 29.27 -43.20
N HIS A 17 10.91 29.75 -42.38
CA HIS A 17 11.16 29.24 -41.02
C HIS A 17 11.31 27.70 -40.93
N GLY A 18 11.80 27.05 -41.99
CA GLY A 18 12.03 25.60 -42.02
C GLY A 18 10.80 24.74 -42.33
N HIS A 19 9.70 25.33 -42.80
CA HIS A 19 8.48 24.60 -43.19
C HIS A 19 8.33 24.38 -44.71
N GLY A 20 9.39 24.63 -45.48
CA GLY A 20 9.41 24.49 -46.94
C GLY A 20 8.62 25.58 -47.69
N ARG A 21 8.85 25.71 -49.00
CA ARG A 21 8.16 26.70 -49.85
C ARG A 21 6.79 26.22 -50.34
N ILE A 22 6.67 24.93 -50.67
CA ILE A 22 5.47 24.33 -51.29
C ILE A 22 4.48 23.87 -50.20
N GLY A 23 4.89 22.99 -49.29
CA GLY A 23 4.01 22.40 -48.26
C GLY A 23 3.45 23.43 -47.26
N LYS A 24 4.30 24.37 -46.83
CA LYS A 24 4.01 25.46 -45.87
C LYS A 24 3.51 24.97 -44.50
N HIS A 25 3.63 25.83 -43.50
CA HIS A 25 2.98 25.58 -42.21
C HIS A 25 1.51 26.01 -42.28
N ARG A 26 0.61 25.02 -42.23
CA ARG A 26 -0.85 25.23 -42.24
C ARG A 26 -1.44 24.88 -40.88
N LYS A 27 -2.67 25.31 -40.61
CA LYS A 27 -3.27 25.21 -39.27
C LYS A 27 -3.43 23.75 -38.80
N HIS A 28 -4.20 22.91 -39.51
CA HIS A 28 -4.46 21.52 -39.10
C HIS A 28 -4.65 20.55 -40.29
N PRO A 29 -3.59 20.27 -41.08
CA PRO A 29 -3.67 19.20 -42.08
C PRO A 29 -3.85 17.85 -41.37
N GLY A 30 -4.80 17.03 -41.84
CA GLY A 30 -5.11 15.72 -41.24
C GLY A 30 -6.08 15.74 -40.04
N GLY A 31 -6.55 16.92 -39.63
CA GLY A 31 -7.49 17.11 -38.52
C GLY A 31 -6.81 17.50 -37.20
N ARG A 32 -7.60 17.58 -36.13
CA ARG A 32 -7.13 17.93 -34.78
C ARG A 32 -7.09 16.70 -33.88
N GLY A 33 -6.14 16.65 -32.95
CA GLY A 33 -6.03 15.57 -31.97
C GLY A 33 -5.83 14.19 -32.62
N LYS A 34 -6.64 13.21 -32.21
CA LYS A 34 -6.59 11.82 -32.72
C LYS A 34 -7.59 11.53 -33.86
N ALA A 35 -8.03 12.56 -34.58
CA ALA A 35 -8.98 12.39 -35.70
C ALA A 35 -8.44 11.47 -36.81
N GLY A 36 -9.36 10.79 -37.52
CA GLY A 36 -9.03 9.93 -38.66
C GLY A 36 -8.39 8.59 -38.29
N GLY A 37 -8.44 8.18 -37.02
CA GLY A 37 -7.72 7.00 -36.54
C GLY A 37 -8.14 5.66 -37.18
N GLN A 38 -9.35 5.56 -37.74
CA GLN A 38 -9.80 4.39 -38.52
C GLN A 38 -9.83 4.66 -40.04
N HIS A 39 -9.41 5.86 -40.46
CA HIS A 39 -9.49 6.31 -41.85
C HIS A 39 -8.08 6.70 -42.33
N HIS A 40 -7.82 7.98 -42.60
CA HIS A 40 -6.56 8.46 -43.16
C HIS A 40 -5.36 8.41 -42.19
N HIS A 41 -5.56 8.14 -40.90
CA HIS A 41 -4.49 7.86 -39.94
C HIS A 41 -4.48 6.41 -39.45
N ARG A 42 -5.20 5.50 -40.12
CA ARG A 42 -5.33 4.08 -39.75
C ARG A 42 -3.99 3.37 -39.60
N ILE A 43 -3.08 3.53 -40.57
CA ILE A 43 -1.77 2.87 -40.57
C ILE A 43 -0.99 3.20 -39.28
N ASN A 44 -1.05 4.46 -38.82
CA ASN A 44 -0.39 4.88 -37.59
C ASN A 44 -1.03 4.27 -36.33
N ARG A 45 -2.34 4.02 -36.35
CA ARG A 45 -3.05 3.39 -35.23
C ARG A 45 -2.79 1.90 -35.19
N ASP A 46 -2.92 1.22 -36.30
CA ASP A 46 -2.72 -0.23 -36.37
C ASP A 46 -1.26 -0.61 -36.07
N LYS A 47 -0.29 0.21 -36.53
CA LYS A 47 1.15 -0.06 -36.33
C LYS A 47 1.61 0.14 -34.89
N TYR A 48 1.17 1.22 -34.24
CA TYR A 48 1.76 1.64 -32.95
C TYR A 48 0.79 1.52 -31.76
N HIS A 49 -0.51 1.42 -32.01
CA HIS A 49 -1.54 1.38 -30.97
C HIS A 49 -2.61 0.32 -31.29
N PRO A 50 -2.22 -0.96 -31.52
CA PRO A 50 -3.18 -2.03 -31.72
C PRO A 50 -4.07 -2.18 -30.47
N GLY A 51 -5.37 -2.42 -30.66
CA GLY A 51 -6.34 -2.54 -29.58
C GLY A 51 -6.91 -1.22 -29.03
N LEU A 52 -6.53 -0.07 -29.60
CA LEU A 52 -7.11 1.22 -29.22
C LEU A 52 -8.62 1.31 -29.51
N PHE A 53 -9.06 0.70 -30.62
CA PHE A 53 -10.46 0.62 -30.99
C PHE A 53 -11.03 -0.74 -30.58
N GLY A 54 -12.16 -0.73 -29.87
CA GLY A 54 -12.83 -1.92 -29.38
C GLY A 54 -13.33 -1.75 -27.94
N LYS A 55 -14.06 -2.74 -27.44
CA LYS A 55 -14.47 -2.85 -26.03
C LYS A 55 -14.05 -4.22 -25.52
N VAL A 56 -13.44 -4.27 -24.34
CA VAL A 56 -12.97 -5.50 -23.68
C VAL A 56 -13.33 -5.44 -22.20
N GLY A 57 -13.72 -6.58 -21.62
CA GLY A 57 -13.98 -6.72 -20.18
C GLY A 57 -15.32 -6.16 -19.72
N MET A 58 -15.54 -6.21 -18.40
CA MET A 58 -16.75 -5.74 -17.72
C MET A 58 -16.52 -4.39 -17.06
N ARG A 59 -17.55 -3.53 -17.02
CA ARG A 59 -17.48 -2.20 -16.38
C ARG A 59 -17.74 -2.31 -14.88
N VAL A 60 -16.80 -1.82 -14.06
CA VAL A 60 -16.98 -1.64 -12.62
C VAL A 60 -17.34 -0.17 -12.34
N PHE A 61 -18.54 0.07 -11.82
CA PHE A 61 -18.97 1.42 -11.41
C PHE A 61 -18.38 1.77 -10.04
N HIS A 62 -18.11 3.06 -9.79
CA HIS A 62 -17.58 3.56 -8.52
C HIS A 62 -16.41 2.73 -7.93
N LEU A 63 -15.39 2.47 -8.76
CA LEU A 63 -14.24 1.67 -8.36
C LEU A 63 -13.51 2.28 -7.15
N ASN A 64 -13.67 1.69 -5.97
CA ASN A 64 -12.92 2.06 -4.78
C ASN A 64 -11.56 1.33 -4.77
N LYS A 65 -10.49 2.03 -5.13
CA LYS A 65 -9.14 1.46 -5.20
C LYS A 65 -8.63 0.94 -3.85
N ASN A 66 -9.12 1.48 -2.74
CA ASN A 66 -8.66 1.10 -1.41
C ASN A 66 -9.05 -0.35 -1.06
N HIS A 67 -10.19 -0.84 -1.56
CA HIS A 67 -10.61 -2.23 -1.36
C HIS A 67 -9.72 -3.23 -2.11
N TYR A 68 -9.18 -2.81 -3.26
CA TYR A 68 -8.27 -3.62 -4.09
C TYR A 68 -6.80 -3.38 -3.76
N TYR A 69 -6.50 -2.60 -2.73
CA TYR A 69 -5.14 -2.27 -2.36
C TYR A 69 -4.45 -3.51 -1.77
N CYS A 70 -3.54 -4.09 -2.54
CA CYS A 70 -2.75 -5.27 -2.16
C CYS A 70 -1.32 -5.13 -2.68
N PRO A 71 -0.49 -4.27 -2.06
CA PRO A 71 0.92 -4.13 -2.41
C PRO A 71 1.66 -5.46 -2.16
N THR A 72 2.50 -5.86 -3.11
CA THR A 72 3.22 -7.13 -3.09
C THR A 72 4.72 -6.94 -2.85
N VAL A 73 5.34 -7.86 -2.11
CA VAL A 73 6.80 -7.97 -1.96
C VAL A 73 7.27 -9.36 -2.35
N ASN A 74 8.46 -9.48 -2.94
CA ASN A 74 9.05 -10.77 -3.28
C ASN A 74 9.97 -11.25 -2.16
N VAL A 75 10.18 -12.58 -2.07
CA VAL A 75 11.03 -13.19 -1.03
C VAL A 75 12.48 -12.67 -1.05
N ASP A 76 13.04 -12.35 -2.22
CA ASP A 76 14.39 -11.78 -2.34
C ASP A 76 14.60 -10.45 -1.60
N LYS A 77 13.54 -9.64 -1.49
CA LYS A 77 13.57 -8.32 -0.85
C LYS A 77 13.19 -8.34 0.62
N LEU A 78 12.73 -9.47 1.16
CA LEU A 78 12.32 -9.56 2.57
C LEU A 78 13.47 -9.22 3.51
N TRP A 79 14.68 -9.69 3.21
CA TRP A 79 15.86 -9.39 4.02
C TRP A 79 16.21 -7.90 4.01
N SER A 80 15.90 -7.15 2.95
CA SER A 80 16.13 -5.71 2.89
C SER A 80 15.20 -4.91 3.80
N LEU A 81 14.06 -5.48 4.22
CA LEU A 81 13.12 -4.81 5.13
C LEU A 81 13.57 -4.83 6.59
N VAL A 82 14.53 -5.70 6.93
CA VAL A 82 15.03 -5.84 8.29
C VAL A 82 16.11 -4.78 8.54
N PRO A 83 16.00 -3.96 9.62
CA PRO A 83 17.07 -3.06 10.06
C PRO A 83 18.38 -3.82 10.32
N GLU A 84 19.52 -3.17 10.07
CA GLU A 84 20.84 -3.81 10.22
C GLU A 84 21.10 -4.32 11.65
N THR A 85 20.61 -3.60 12.66
CA THR A 85 20.70 -4.00 14.07
C THR A 85 20.06 -5.36 14.36
N ILE A 86 18.94 -5.68 13.71
CA ILE A 86 18.23 -6.95 13.89
C ILE A 86 18.90 -8.05 13.06
N LYS A 87 19.50 -7.71 11.91
CA LYS A 87 20.27 -8.66 11.09
C LYS A 87 21.50 -9.19 11.80
N GLU A 88 22.21 -8.34 12.54
CA GLU A 88 23.40 -8.73 13.30
C GLU A 88 23.06 -9.65 14.48
N GLN A 89 21.88 -9.49 15.07
CA GLN A 89 21.39 -10.33 16.18
C GLN A 89 20.72 -11.63 15.70
N ALA A 90 20.52 -11.80 14.39
CA ALA A 90 19.85 -12.95 13.82
C ALA A 90 20.79 -14.16 13.80
N ASN A 91 20.47 -15.15 14.63
CA ASN A 91 21.19 -16.41 14.74
C ASN A 91 20.27 -17.58 14.38
N ALA A 92 20.81 -18.77 14.16
CA ALA A 92 20.02 -19.97 13.86
C ALA A 92 18.93 -20.26 14.93
N SER A 93 19.18 -19.90 16.19
CA SER A 93 18.21 -20.08 17.28
C SER A 93 17.22 -18.92 17.45
N LYS A 94 17.52 -17.73 16.91
CA LYS A 94 16.70 -16.52 17.06
C LYS A 94 16.40 -15.93 15.69
N ALA A 95 15.32 -16.42 15.09
CA ALA A 95 14.87 -15.97 13.77
C ALA A 95 14.27 -14.55 13.84
N PRO A 96 14.65 -13.64 12.92
CA PRO A 96 14.05 -12.32 12.86
C PRO A 96 12.60 -12.40 12.39
N VAL A 97 11.75 -11.57 12.99
CA VAL A 97 10.35 -11.42 12.60
C VAL A 97 10.23 -10.24 11.65
N ILE A 98 9.81 -10.51 10.42
CA ILE A 98 9.60 -9.53 9.37
C ILE A 98 8.10 -9.23 9.29
N ASP A 99 7.72 -8.03 9.72
CA ASP A 99 6.36 -7.54 9.58
C ASP A 99 6.19 -6.82 8.24
N CYS A 100 5.70 -7.56 7.24
CA CYS A 100 5.46 -7.01 5.92
C CYS A 100 4.33 -5.97 5.92
N VAL A 101 3.34 -6.11 6.81
CA VAL A 101 2.19 -5.22 6.87
C VAL A 101 2.63 -3.84 7.36
N LYS A 102 3.47 -3.77 8.41
CA LYS A 102 4.10 -2.52 8.86
C LYS A 102 4.98 -1.89 7.80
N ALA A 103 5.66 -2.70 6.99
CA ALA A 103 6.43 -2.23 5.84
C ALA A 103 5.56 -1.80 4.63
N GLY A 104 4.23 -1.90 4.73
CA GLY A 104 3.29 -1.47 3.68
C GLY A 104 3.04 -2.51 2.59
N TYR A 105 3.32 -3.79 2.85
CA TYR A 105 3.10 -4.91 1.92
C TYR A 105 2.08 -5.90 2.49
N PHE A 106 1.13 -6.32 1.65
CA PHE A 106 0.05 -7.23 2.07
C PHE A 106 0.28 -8.65 1.57
N LYS A 107 0.92 -8.84 0.41
CA LYS A 107 1.14 -10.17 -0.17
C LYS A 107 2.61 -10.43 -0.44
N VAL A 108 3.08 -11.61 -0.03
CA VAL A 108 4.45 -12.08 -0.30
C VAL A 108 4.44 -13.06 -1.49
N LEU A 109 5.33 -12.84 -2.44
CA LEU A 109 5.48 -13.59 -3.69
C LEU A 109 6.83 -14.32 -3.75
N GLY A 110 6.87 -15.48 -4.42
CA GLY A 110 8.00 -16.41 -4.40
C GLY A 110 9.19 -16.10 -5.32
N LYS A 111 9.29 -14.91 -5.95
CA LYS A 111 10.40 -14.64 -6.87
C LYS A 111 11.74 -14.47 -6.12
N GLY A 112 12.79 -15.11 -6.63
CA GLY A 112 14.15 -15.00 -6.13
C GLY A 112 14.51 -16.03 -5.06
N LEU A 113 15.61 -15.76 -4.33
CA LEU A 113 16.19 -16.66 -3.34
C LEU A 113 16.25 -15.97 -1.98
N LEU A 114 16.01 -16.75 -0.94
CA LEU A 114 16.22 -16.35 0.46
C LEU A 114 17.60 -16.78 0.92
N PRO A 115 18.23 -16.04 1.85
CA PRO A 115 19.40 -16.56 2.56
C PRO A 115 19.01 -17.85 3.29
N LYS A 116 19.97 -18.78 3.46
CA LYS A 116 19.79 -20.02 4.22
C LYS A 116 19.77 -19.77 5.73
N GLN A 117 18.93 -18.84 6.17
CA GLN A 117 18.74 -18.46 7.56
C GLN A 117 17.23 -18.50 7.85
N PRO A 118 16.83 -18.97 9.04
CA PRO A 118 15.42 -19.04 9.40
C PRO A 118 14.83 -17.63 9.56
N LEU A 119 13.62 -17.43 9.04
CA LEU A 119 12.93 -16.14 9.05
C LEU A 119 11.43 -16.32 9.28
N ILE A 120 10.85 -15.49 10.14
CA ILE A 120 9.40 -15.51 10.41
C ILE A 120 8.79 -14.33 9.69
N VAL A 121 7.86 -14.57 8.76
CA VAL A 121 7.27 -13.52 7.92
C VAL A 121 5.80 -13.38 8.29
N LYS A 122 5.40 -12.16 8.64
CA LYS A 122 4.02 -11.77 8.91
C LYS A 122 3.46 -11.00 7.72
N ALA A 123 2.41 -11.53 7.07
CA ALA A 123 1.73 -10.89 5.96
C ALA A 123 0.26 -11.32 5.89
N LYS A 124 -0.56 -10.62 5.10
CA LYS A 124 -1.98 -11.00 4.90
C LYS A 124 -2.13 -12.20 3.98
N TYR A 125 -1.27 -12.30 2.97
CA TYR A 125 -1.33 -13.33 1.95
C TYR A 125 0.07 -13.83 1.57
N PHE A 126 0.18 -15.11 1.25
CA PHE A 126 1.37 -15.71 0.67
C PHE A 126 1.01 -16.42 -0.65
N SER A 127 1.92 -16.42 -1.62
CA SER A 127 1.86 -17.37 -2.73
C SER A 127 2.40 -18.72 -2.29
N HIS A 128 1.92 -19.82 -2.88
CA HIS A 128 2.40 -21.18 -2.61
C HIS A 128 3.93 -21.29 -2.67
N GLU A 129 4.55 -20.80 -3.77
CA GLU A 129 6.02 -20.81 -3.92
C GLU A 129 6.76 -20.01 -2.84
N ALA A 130 6.14 -18.94 -2.30
CA ALA A 130 6.75 -18.17 -1.23
C ALA A 130 6.76 -18.96 0.08
N GLU A 131 5.64 -19.63 0.40
CA GLU A 131 5.55 -20.47 1.58
C GLU A 131 6.57 -21.60 1.54
N ASP A 132 6.67 -22.31 0.41
CA ASP A 132 7.60 -23.42 0.25
C ASP A 132 9.05 -22.96 0.46
N LYS A 133 9.42 -21.80 -0.10
CA LYS A 133 10.77 -21.25 0.05
C LYS A 133 11.06 -20.79 1.47
N ILE A 134 10.10 -20.15 2.14
CA ILE A 134 10.27 -19.70 3.52
C ILE A 134 10.40 -20.92 4.45
N LYS A 135 9.57 -21.95 4.27
CA LYS A 135 9.64 -23.21 5.01
C LYS A 135 10.96 -23.94 4.74
N ALA A 136 11.41 -24.00 3.48
CA ALA A 136 12.68 -24.61 3.10
C ALA A 136 13.91 -23.89 3.69
N ALA A 137 13.81 -22.58 3.95
CA ALA A 137 14.84 -21.81 4.65
C ALA A 137 14.82 -22.03 6.18
N GLY A 138 13.92 -22.86 6.71
CA GLY A 138 13.72 -23.08 8.14
C GLY A 138 12.88 -21.97 8.80
N GLY A 139 12.19 -21.16 8.00
CA GLY A 139 11.32 -20.08 8.45
C GLY A 139 9.86 -20.49 8.63
N ALA A 140 9.04 -19.54 9.06
CA ALA A 140 7.60 -19.71 9.23
C ALA A 140 6.82 -18.57 8.55
N CYS A 141 5.70 -18.93 7.92
CA CYS A 141 4.74 -17.96 7.39
C CYS A 141 3.61 -17.77 8.41
N THR A 142 3.37 -16.53 8.80
CA THR A 142 2.32 -16.18 9.76
C THR A 142 1.33 -15.24 9.09
N LEU A 143 0.05 -15.64 9.11
CA LEU A 143 -1.02 -14.84 8.55
C LEU A 143 -1.42 -13.76 9.56
N GLN A 144 -1.20 -12.51 9.20
CA GLN A 144 -1.60 -11.37 10.01
C GLN A 144 -2.93 -10.84 9.48
N LEU A 145 -4.00 -11.14 10.19
CA LEU A 145 -5.29 -10.52 9.92
C LEU A 145 -5.21 -9.09 10.45
N ALA A 146 -5.45 -8.09 9.59
CA ALA A 146 -5.39 -6.67 9.99
C ALA A 146 -6.40 -6.28 11.10
N LEU A 147 -7.31 -7.19 11.46
CA LEU A 147 -8.21 -7.02 12.60
C LEU A 147 -7.46 -7.06 13.95
N GLU A 148 -6.28 -7.67 14.01
CA GLU A 148 -5.62 -7.99 15.28
C GLU A 148 -5.15 -6.75 16.06
N MET A 149 -4.85 -5.62 15.38
CA MET A 149 -4.37 -4.41 16.06
C MET A 149 -5.50 -3.49 16.57
N ALA A 150 -6.56 -3.31 15.79
CA ALA A 150 -7.70 -2.47 16.20
C ALA A 150 -8.57 -3.17 17.26
N LEU A 151 -8.83 -4.47 17.07
CA LEU A 151 -9.65 -5.24 18.01
C LEU A 151 -8.96 -5.37 19.37
N ASN A 152 -7.63 -5.47 19.43
CA ASN A 152 -6.90 -5.58 20.69
C ASN A 152 -7.00 -4.29 21.52
N GLN A 153 -6.94 -3.11 20.90
CA GLN A 153 -7.03 -1.84 21.63
C GLN A 153 -8.45 -1.57 22.13
N GLU A 154 -9.46 -1.82 21.29
CA GLU A 154 -10.87 -1.68 21.65
C GLU A 154 -11.25 -2.67 22.75
N MET A 155 -10.91 -3.95 22.59
CA MET A 155 -11.17 -4.98 23.62
C MET A 155 -10.43 -4.68 24.93
N ALA A 156 -9.19 -4.20 24.87
CA ALA A 156 -8.46 -3.83 26.07
C ALA A 156 -9.14 -2.65 26.82
N CYS A 157 -9.64 -1.65 26.09
CA CYS A 157 -10.41 -0.56 26.70
C CYS A 157 -11.74 -1.04 27.29
N VAL A 158 -12.44 -1.97 26.63
CA VAL A 158 -13.67 -2.59 27.13
C VAL A 158 -13.39 -3.39 28.40
N TYR A 159 -12.37 -4.25 28.42
CA TYR A 159 -12.00 -5.01 29.61
C TYR A 159 -11.56 -4.12 30.77
N ALA A 160 -10.78 -3.07 30.49
CA ALA A 160 -10.39 -2.10 31.52
C ALA A 160 -11.61 -1.35 32.10
N ALA A 161 -12.61 -1.02 31.29
CA ALA A 161 -13.85 -0.41 31.76
C ALA A 161 -14.66 -1.37 32.64
N LEU A 162 -14.73 -2.66 32.28
CA LEU A 162 -15.39 -3.69 33.10
C LEU A 162 -14.68 -3.89 34.44
N ILE A 163 -13.35 -3.95 34.47
CA ILE A 163 -12.57 -4.08 35.71
C ILE A 163 -12.84 -2.89 36.66
N LEU A 164 -12.85 -1.66 36.12
CA LEU A 164 -13.16 -0.48 36.93
C LEU A 164 -14.58 -0.52 37.49
N GLN A 165 -15.53 -1.07 36.74
CA GLN A 165 -16.90 -1.23 37.18
C GLN A 165 -17.02 -2.27 38.31
N ASP A 166 -16.33 -3.41 38.19
CA ASP A 166 -16.32 -4.48 39.20
C ASP A 166 -15.71 -4.00 40.54
N ASP A 167 -14.72 -3.11 40.47
CA ASP A 167 -14.08 -2.49 41.64
C ASP A 167 -14.84 -1.25 42.19
N GLU A 168 -16.04 -0.96 41.67
CA GLU A 168 -16.86 0.23 42.01
C GLU A 168 -16.13 1.57 41.82
N VAL A 169 -15.18 1.62 40.88
CA VAL A 169 -14.39 2.81 40.57
C VAL A 169 -14.97 3.51 39.35
N ALA A 170 -15.18 4.83 39.43
CA ALA A 170 -15.70 5.61 38.31
C ALA A 170 -14.88 5.41 37.01
N ILE A 171 -15.54 4.93 35.95
CA ILE A 171 -14.98 4.67 34.62
C ILE A 171 -14.62 6.01 33.96
N THR A 172 -13.33 6.34 33.98
CA THR A 172 -12.80 7.60 33.42
C THR A 172 -11.61 7.28 32.51
N GLY A 173 -11.40 8.10 31.48
CA GLY A 173 -10.36 7.86 30.47
C GLY A 173 -8.96 7.73 31.07
N ASP A 174 -8.64 8.51 32.10
CA ASP A 174 -7.35 8.46 32.79
C ASP A 174 -7.13 7.14 33.53
N LYS A 175 -8.18 6.60 34.16
CA LYS A 175 -8.09 5.31 34.88
C LYS A 175 -7.99 4.13 33.93
N ILE A 176 -8.75 4.15 32.83
CA ILE A 176 -8.61 3.16 31.74
C ILE A 176 -7.18 3.19 31.19
N ALA A 177 -6.65 4.38 30.90
CA ALA A 177 -5.27 4.54 30.42
C ALA A 177 -4.23 4.03 31.44
N THR A 178 -4.52 4.14 32.74
CA THR A 178 -3.62 3.70 33.82
C THR A 178 -3.59 2.18 33.94
N LEU A 179 -4.75 1.51 33.86
CA LEU A 179 -4.86 0.05 33.81
C LEU A 179 -4.15 -0.53 32.58
N LEU A 180 -4.34 0.08 31.41
CA LEU A 180 -3.70 -0.37 30.18
C LEU A 180 -2.17 -0.19 30.23
N LYS A 181 -1.68 0.90 30.82
CA LYS A 181 -0.24 1.09 31.08
C LYS A 181 0.30 0.06 32.07
N ALA A 182 -0.43 -0.25 33.13
CA ALA A 182 -0.04 -1.27 34.11
C ALA A 182 0.01 -2.67 33.49
N ALA A 183 -0.89 -2.96 32.55
CA ALA A 183 -0.91 -4.22 31.78
C ALA A 183 0.10 -4.27 30.63
N ASN A 184 0.93 -3.22 30.45
CA ASN A 184 1.90 -3.09 29.35
C ASN A 184 1.26 -3.23 27.94
N VAL A 185 0.04 -2.71 27.76
CA VAL A 185 -0.67 -2.68 26.48
C VAL A 185 -0.44 -1.33 25.79
N GLU A 186 -0.04 -1.35 24.52
CA GLU A 186 0.09 -0.13 23.70
C GLU A 186 -1.28 0.29 23.14
N PHE A 187 -1.76 1.48 23.51
CA PHE A 187 -3.04 2.05 23.06
C PHE A 187 -2.86 3.48 22.55
N GLU A 188 -3.68 3.90 21.57
CA GLU A 188 -3.72 5.31 21.18
C GLU A 188 -4.44 6.15 22.24
N PRO A 189 -3.94 7.36 22.58
CA PRO A 189 -4.51 8.21 23.63
C PRO A 189 -5.99 8.59 23.46
N PHE A 190 -6.51 8.48 22.24
CA PHE A 190 -7.91 8.77 21.91
C PHE A 190 -8.89 7.74 22.49
N TRP A 191 -8.52 6.46 22.54
CA TRP A 191 -9.45 5.37 22.86
C TRP A 191 -10.01 5.43 24.30
N PRO A 192 -9.19 5.63 25.36
CA PRO A 192 -9.72 5.64 26.73
C PRO A 192 -10.78 6.72 26.96
N GLY A 193 -10.61 7.90 26.34
CA GLY A 193 -11.56 9.00 26.44
C GLY A 193 -12.85 8.75 25.65
N LEU A 194 -12.75 8.09 24.49
CA LEU A 194 -13.92 7.69 23.70
C LEU A 194 -14.77 6.67 24.45
N PHE A 195 -14.16 5.63 25.02
CA PHE A 195 -14.87 4.58 25.75
C PHE A 195 -15.49 5.08 27.05
N ALA A 196 -14.79 5.94 27.81
CA ALA A 196 -15.36 6.56 29.01
C ALA A 196 -16.66 7.34 28.71
N LYS A 197 -16.70 8.08 27.59
CA LYS A 197 -17.90 8.79 27.14
C LYS A 197 -18.99 7.87 26.62
N ALA A 198 -18.62 6.80 25.93
CA ALA A 198 -19.60 5.84 25.39
C ALA A 198 -20.37 5.11 26.49
N VAL A 199 -19.74 4.93 27.64
CA VAL A 199 -20.30 4.24 28.80
C VAL A 199 -21.02 5.20 29.77
N GLU A 200 -20.86 6.51 29.58
CA GLU A 200 -21.49 7.54 30.41
C GLU A 200 -23.02 7.47 30.27
N GLY A 201 -23.70 7.17 31.39
CA GLY A 201 -25.17 7.06 31.44
C GLY A 201 -25.75 5.74 30.95
N VAL A 202 -24.91 4.74 30.63
CA VAL A 202 -25.35 3.38 30.26
C VAL A 202 -25.15 2.45 31.45
N ASP A 203 -26.16 1.64 31.79
CA ASP A 203 -26.00 0.59 32.79
C ASP A 203 -25.22 -0.58 32.17
N VAL A 204 -23.95 -0.71 32.56
CA VAL A 204 -23.03 -1.75 32.06
C VAL A 204 -23.17 -3.05 32.84
N LYS A 205 -24.08 -3.11 33.83
CA LYS A 205 -24.37 -4.35 34.55
C LYS A 205 -24.97 -5.36 33.58
N VAL A 206 -24.28 -6.49 33.45
CA VAL A 206 -24.87 -7.69 32.88
C VAL A 206 -25.91 -8.19 33.88
N SER A 207 -27.19 -8.08 33.54
CA SER A 207 -28.28 -8.77 34.24
C SER A 207 -28.11 -10.28 34.17
#